data_AF-A0A9X2F9M6-F1
#
_entry.id   AF-A0A9X2F9M6-F1
#
_cell.length_a   1.000
_cell.length_b   1.000
_cell.length_c   1.000
_cell.angle_alpha   90.00
_cell.angle_beta   90.00
_cell.angle_gamma   90.00
#
_symmetry.space_group_name_H-M   'P 1'
#
loop_
_entity.id
_entity.type
_entity.pdbx_description
1 polymer ?
#
loop_
_entity_poly.entity_id
_entity_poly.type
_entity_poly.pdbx_seq_one_letter_code
_entity_poly.pdbx_strand_id
1 'polypeptide(L)'
;MKKIIPLVFWSIIGLTMQVKAQKIDLTKQFNTRQILVVTAANWDTVDAKLNVFEWNNKSWQLKFADVPVTLGRTGLAWGKGLQSDELNTGVLKKEGDGKSPAGIFSLGGLFGYEDISTKMKFLKVSPSTFCVDDQTSAYYNQVTDTTKTPKTWNSAEEMRRNDDLYKYGVFVNYNTEPIVAGAGSCIFMHIWRGAGRPTAGCTAMTEENMLKLFSILDAEKKPLLIQMPRDEYEKLRNSYQLPDLH
;
A
#
# COMPACT_ATOMS: atom_id res chain seq x y z
N MET A 1 -35.96 -65.37 25.37
CA MET A 1 -36.52 -64.12 24.83
C MET A 1 -35.41 -63.07 24.74
N LYS A 2 -34.77 -62.90 23.58
CA LYS A 2 -33.79 -61.83 23.32
C LYS A 2 -34.47 -60.80 22.41
N LYS A 3 -34.65 -59.57 22.91
CA LYS A 3 -35.24 -58.45 22.16
C LYS A 3 -34.20 -57.89 21.18
N ILE A 4 -34.58 -57.82 19.91
CA ILE A 4 -33.85 -57.13 18.84
C ILE A 4 -34.24 -55.64 18.89
N ILE A 5 -33.25 -54.75 18.95
CA ILE A 5 -33.43 -53.30 18.84
C ILE A 5 -33.02 -52.90 17.42
N PRO A 6 -33.87 -52.24 16.60
CA PRO A 6 -33.46 -51.81 15.27
C PRO A 6 -32.67 -50.50 15.37
N LEU A 7 -31.49 -50.46 14.76
CA LEU A 7 -30.75 -49.22 14.51
C LEU A 7 -31.48 -48.43 13.41
N VAL A 8 -31.95 -47.23 13.74
CA VAL A 8 -32.43 -46.25 12.77
C VAL A 8 -31.23 -45.43 12.29
N PHE A 9 -30.85 -45.58 11.02
CA PHE A 9 -29.86 -44.72 10.38
C PHE A 9 -30.49 -43.35 10.11
N TRP A 10 -30.06 -42.33 10.86
CA TRP A 10 -30.31 -40.93 10.51
C TRP A 10 -29.31 -40.50 9.44
N SER A 11 -29.77 -40.34 8.20
CA SER A 11 -29.00 -39.70 7.14
C SER A 11 -28.91 -38.20 7.41
N ILE A 12 -27.76 -37.72 7.89
CA ILE A 12 -27.46 -36.29 7.98
C ILE A 12 -27.21 -35.79 6.56
N ILE A 13 -28.21 -35.14 5.97
CA ILE A 13 -28.04 -34.38 4.72
C ILE A 13 -27.26 -33.11 5.09
N GLY A 14 -25.96 -33.10 4.76
CA GLY A 14 -25.12 -31.93 4.91
C GLY A 14 -25.53 -30.85 3.92
N LEU A 15 -26.23 -29.82 4.40
CA LEU A 15 -26.53 -28.62 3.64
C LEU A 15 -25.26 -27.77 3.58
N THR A 16 -24.48 -27.88 2.50
CA THR A 16 -23.34 -26.98 2.25
C THR A 16 -23.89 -25.57 1.96
N MET A 17 -23.86 -24.68 2.95
CA MET A 17 -24.07 -23.26 2.73
C MET A 17 -22.94 -22.71 1.87
N GLN A 18 -23.22 -22.44 0.59
CA GLN A 18 -22.36 -21.61 -0.24
C GLN A 18 -22.43 -20.17 0.29
N VAL A 19 -21.43 -19.79 1.10
CA VAL A 19 -21.19 -18.38 1.43
C VAL A 19 -20.82 -17.68 0.13
N LYS A 20 -21.74 -16.91 -0.44
CA LYS A 20 -21.40 -15.98 -1.54
C LYS A 20 -20.40 -14.98 -0.98
N ALA A 21 -19.18 -14.97 -1.51
CA ALA A 21 -18.19 -13.95 -1.18
C ALA A 21 -18.83 -12.56 -1.39
N GLN A 22 -18.91 -11.78 -0.31
CA GLN A 22 -19.53 -10.48 -0.33
C GLN A 22 -18.68 -9.54 -1.20
N LYS A 23 -19.29 -8.93 -2.21
CA LYS A 23 -18.61 -7.90 -3.01
C LYS A 23 -18.33 -6.68 -2.12
N ILE A 24 -17.08 -6.28 -2.06
CA ILE A 24 -16.62 -5.07 -1.41
C ILE A 24 -16.71 -3.91 -2.42
N ASP A 25 -17.36 -2.82 -2.01
CA ASP A 25 -17.40 -1.58 -2.78
C ASP A 25 -16.47 -0.59 -2.10
N LEU A 26 -15.30 -0.33 -2.69
CA LEU A 26 -14.32 0.58 -2.09
C LEU A 26 -14.91 1.98 -1.83
N THR A 27 -15.82 2.44 -2.69
CA THR A 27 -16.44 3.76 -2.58
C THR A 27 -17.42 3.86 -1.41
N LYS A 28 -17.92 2.73 -0.92
CA LYS A 28 -18.80 2.66 0.25
C LYS A 28 -18.04 2.28 1.51
N GLN A 29 -17.20 1.24 1.44
CA GLN A 29 -16.47 0.73 2.59
C GLN A 29 -15.44 1.72 3.12
N PHE A 30 -14.69 2.38 2.22
CA PHE A 30 -13.64 3.32 2.59
C PHE A 30 -13.99 4.77 2.25
N ASN A 31 -15.17 5.01 1.67
CA ASN A 31 -15.58 6.32 1.18
C ASN A 31 -14.55 6.95 0.25
N THR A 32 -13.83 6.12 -0.52
CA THR A 32 -12.82 6.58 -1.47
C THR A 32 -13.44 6.97 -2.79
N ARG A 33 -12.91 8.02 -3.40
CA ARG A 33 -13.21 8.47 -4.76
C ARG A 33 -11.95 8.58 -5.61
N GLN A 34 -10.81 8.11 -5.13
CA GLN A 34 -9.55 8.12 -5.86
C GLN A 34 -8.72 6.89 -5.52
N ILE A 35 -8.23 6.18 -6.53
CA ILE A 35 -7.37 5.01 -6.34
C ILE A 35 -6.13 5.12 -7.22
N LEU A 36 -5.01 4.70 -6.68
CA LEU A 36 -3.73 4.53 -7.35
C LEU A 36 -3.52 3.03 -7.49
N VAL A 37 -3.50 2.52 -8.70
CA VAL A 37 -3.32 1.10 -8.98
C VAL A 37 -1.91 0.87 -9.50
N VAL A 38 -1.08 0.23 -8.68
CA VAL A 38 0.27 -0.21 -9.06
C VAL A 38 0.25 -1.71 -9.31
N THR A 39 0.55 -2.12 -10.54
CA THR A 39 0.64 -3.55 -10.88
C THR A 39 2.01 -3.91 -11.44
N ALA A 40 2.54 -5.02 -10.93
CA ALA A 40 3.77 -5.65 -11.41
C ALA A 40 3.42 -6.94 -12.16
N ALA A 41 4.33 -7.43 -13.00
CA ALA A 41 4.08 -8.66 -13.75
C ALA A 41 3.96 -9.88 -12.82
N ASN A 42 4.75 -9.94 -11.75
CA ASN A 42 4.66 -10.99 -10.74
C ASN A 42 5.21 -10.51 -9.37
N TRP A 43 5.36 -11.43 -8.42
CA TRP A 43 5.80 -11.16 -7.06
C TRP A 43 7.27 -10.73 -6.93
N ASP A 44 8.11 -11.01 -7.92
CA ASP A 44 9.56 -10.80 -7.85
C ASP A 44 10.06 -9.74 -8.83
N THR A 45 9.18 -9.23 -9.70
CA THR A 45 9.50 -8.14 -10.63
C THR A 45 9.64 -6.81 -9.90
N VAL A 46 10.66 -6.05 -10.29
CA VAL A 46 10.93 -4.72 -9.74
C VAL A 46 10.29 -3.59 -10.54
N ASP A 47 9.98 -3.81 -11.82
CA ASP A 47 9.28 -2.83 -12.65
C ASP A 47 7.76 -3.03 -12.57
N ALA A 48 7.03 -1.94 -12.51
CA ALA A 48 5.59 -1.91 -12.42
C ALA A 48 5.01 -0.67 -13.14
N LYS A 49 3.68 -0.65 -13.26
CA LYS A 49 2.95 0.48 -13.80
C LYS A 49 1.96 1.02 -12.77
N LEU A 50 1.92 2.34 -12.64
CA LEU A 50 0.93 3.07 -11.87
C LEU A 50 -0.15 3.64 -12.82
N ASN A 51 -1.40 3.44 -12.44
CA ASN A 51 -2.58 4.11 -13.01
C ASN A 51 -3.35 4.82 -11.88
N VAL A 52 -3.86 6.02 -12.13
CA VAL A 52 -4.67 6.77 -11.16
C VAL A 52 -6.07 6.92 -11.70
N PHE A 53 -7.06 6.53 -10.90
CA PHE A 53 -8.48 6.62 -11.24
C PHE A 53 -9.22 7.47 -10.24
N GLU A 54 -10.28 8.12 -10.71
CA GLU A 54 -11.24 8.83 -9.86
C GLU A 54 -12.65 8.30 -10.08
N TRP A 55 -13.39 8.14 -8.98
CA TRP A 55 -14.79 7.74 -9.05
C TRP A 55 -15.66 8.93 -9.40
N ASN A 56 -16.30 8.87 -10.57
CA ASN A 56 -17.25 9.87 -11.04
C ASN A 56 -18.35 9.18 -11.85
N ASN A 57 -19.59 9.70 -11.83
CA ASN A 57 -20.71 9.16 -12.60
C ASN A 57 -20.87 7.63 -12.46
N LYS A 58 -20.73 7.13 -11.23
CA LYS A 58 -20.84 5.69 -10.89
C LYS A 58 -19.82 4.77 -11.59
N SER A 59 -18.66 5.31 -11.97
CA SER A 59 -17.58 4.52 -12.59
C SER A 59 -16.20 5.10 -12.27
N TRP A 60 -15.16 4.27 -12.37
CA TRP A 60 -13.78 4.70 -12.27
C TRP A 60 -13.32 5.32 -13.59
N GLN A 61 -12.78 6.54 -13.52
CA GLN A 61 -12.32 7.33 -14.66
C GLN A 61 -10.81 7.49 -14.57
N LEU A 62 -10.07 7.05 -15.59
CA LEU A 62 -8.62 7.15 -15.66
C LEU A 62 -8.17 8.62 -15.72
N LYS A 63 -7.22 9.01 -14.88
CA LYS A 63 -6.66 10.37 -14.76
C LYS A 63 -5.18 10.44 -15.06
N PHE A 64 -4.45 9.37 -14.82
CA PHE A 64 -3.03 9.26 -15.10
C PHE A 64 -2.72 7.80 -15.39
N ALA A 65 -2.08 7.53 -16.54
CA ALA A 65 -2.04 6.19 -17.10
C ALA A 65 -0.60 5.74 -17.32
N ASP A 66 -0.38 4.43 -17.19
CA ASP A 66 0.84 3.73 -17.61
C ASP A 66 2.14 4.36 -17.09
N VAL A 67 2.09 4.93 -15.88
CA VAL A 67 3.23 5.61 -15.29
C VAL A 67 4.27 4.57 -14.87
N PRO A 68 5.49 4.58 -15.43
CA PRO A 68 6.51 3.62 -15.03
C PRO A 68 6.92 3.88 -13.58
N VAL A 69 6.97 2.80 -12.79
CA VAL A 69 7.46 2.83 -11.41
C VAL A 69 8.38 1.65 -11.15
N THR A 70 9.28 1.80 -10.19
CA THR A 70 10.11 0.74 -9.64
C THR A 70 9.69 0.41 -8.21
N LEU A 71 9.78 -0.86 -7.85
CA LEU A 71 9.44 -1.41 -6.54
C LEU A 71 10.70 -1.75 -5.74
N GLY A 72 10.52 -2.39 -4.59
CA GLY A 72 11.59 -2.97 -3.80
C GLY A 72 12.46 -3.93 -4.60
N ARG A 73 13.75 -3.97 -4.29
CA ARG A 73 14.78 -4.79 -4.96
C ARG A 73 14.51 -6.29 -5.04
N THR A 74 13.56 -6.81 -4.27
CA THR A 74 13.11 -8.21 -4.32
C THR A 74 11.62 -8.34 -4.67
N GLY A 75 10.98 -7.30 -5.21
CA GLY A 75 9.60 -7.33 -5.70
C GLY A 75 8.55 -6.95 -4.64
N LEU A 76 7.49 -7.74 -4.54
CA LEU A 76 6.31 -7.53 -3.68
C LEU A 76 6.17 -8.63 -2.62
N ALA A 77 5.59 -8.30 -1.48
CA ALA A 77 5.07 -9.23 -0.47
C ALA A 77 3.78 -8.68 0.14
N TRP A 78 2.87 -9.56 0.57
CA TRP A 78 1.63 -9.16 1.20
C TRP A 78 1.87 -8.32 2.44
N GLY A 79 1.28 -7.14 2.47
CA GLY A 79 1.45 -6.17 3.53
C GLY A 79 0.20 -6.03 4.40
N LYS A 80 0.41 -5.54 5.63
CA LYS A 80 -0.64 -5.10 6.55
C LYS A 80 -1.35 -3.84 6.02
N GLY A 81 -2.40 -4.04 5.23
CA GLY A 81 -3.23 -3.00 4.63
C GLY A 81 -4.67 -3.02 5.13
N LEU A 82 -5.57 -2.36 4.39
CA LEU A 82 -7.00 -2.25 4.67
C LEU A 82 -7.80 -3.48 4.21
N GLN A 83 -7.17 -4.36 3.43
CA GLN A 83 -7.78 -5.61 3.00
C GLN A 83 -7.85 -6.64 4.14
N SER A 84 -8.72 -7.64 4.00
CA SER A 84 -8.78 -8.78 4.95
C SER A 84 -7.48 -9.59 4.88
N ASP A 85 -7.01 -10.08 6.03
CA ASP A 85 -5.84 -10.96 6.12
C ASP A 85 -6.05 -12.28 5.34
N GLU A 86 -7.30 -12.69 5.11
CA GLU A 86 -7.63 -13.87 4.31
C GLU A 86 -7.17 -13.76 2.84
N LEU A 87 -6.94 -12.55 2.33
CA LEU A 87 -6.39 -12.34 0.99
C LEU A 87 -4.88 -12.56 0.94
N ASN A 88 -4.20 -12.54 2.09
CA ASN A 88 -2.76 -12.71 2.17
C ASN A 88 -2.39 -14.20 2.10
N THR A 89 -2.43 -14.77 0.90
CA THR A 89 -2.17 -16.21 0.64
C THR A 89 -0.69 -16.56 0.43
N GLY A 90 0.19 -15.57 0.47
CA GLY A 90 1.61 -15.70 0.14
C GLY A 90 2.57 -15.19 1.21
N VAL A 91 3.78 -14.82 0.79
CA VAL A 91 4.81 -14.28 1.69
C VAL A 91 4.35 -12.94 2.27
N LEU A 92 4.39 -12.84 3.60
CA LEU A 92 4.15 -11.58 4.31
C LEU A 92 5.40 -10.72 4.30
N LYS A 93 5.18 -9.42 4.10
CA LYS A 93 6.18 -8.37 4.17
C LYS A 93 6.77 -8.30 5.58
N LYS A 94 8.09 -8.11 5.66
CA LYS A 94 8.84 -7.93 6.91
C LYS A 94 9.95 -6.89 6.76
N GLU A 95 10.52 -6.48 7.88
CA GLU A 95 11.66 -5.55 7.91
C GLU A 95 12.85 -6.12 7.14
N GLY A 96 13.49 -5.28 6.33
CA GLY A 96 14.70 -5.65 5.58
C GLY A 96 14.55 -6.65 4.43
N ASP A 97 13.35 -7.17 4.12
CA ASP A 97 13.15 -8.18 3.05
C ASP A 97 13.41 -7.69 1.62
N GLY A 98 13.50 -6.36 1.42
CA GLY A 98 13.70 -5.75 0.12
C GLY A 98 12.45 -5.62 -0.74
N LYS A 99 11.27 -5.95 -0.24
CA LYS A 99 10.01 -6.00 -0.99
C LYS A 99 9.17 -4.75 -0.73
N SER A 100 8.37 -4.33 -1.70
CA SER A 100 7.28 -3.37 -1.49
C SER A 100 6.03 -4.06 -0.96
N PRO A 101 5.21 -3.40 -0.13
CA PRO A 101 4.00 -4.02 0.39
C PRO A 101 2.95 -4.12 -0.71
N ALA A 102 2.37 -5.30 -0.85
CA ALA A 102 1.18 -5.55 -1.66
C ALA A 102 -0.08 -5.48 -0.78
N GLY A 103 -1.14 -4.87 -1.27
CA GLY A 103 -2.38 -4.65 -0.52
C GLY A 103 -3.08 -3.35 -0.91
N ILE A 104 -4.01 -2.94 -0.05
CA ILE A 104 -4.78 -1.71 -0.16
C ILE A 104 -4.35 -0.80 1.00
N PHE A 105 -3.85 0.41 0.73
CA PHE A 105 -3.31 1.32 1.74
C PHE A 105 -3.91 2.71 1.59
N SER A 106 -4.21 3.38 2.70
CA SER A 106 -4.50 4.82 2.65
C SER A 106 -3.21 5.62 2.48
N LEU A 107 -3.31 6.83 1.94
CA LEU A 107 -2.18 7.74 1.82
C LEU A 107 -2.19 8.74 2.98
N GLY A 108 -1.08 8.82 3.73
CA GLY A 108 -0.94 9.64 4.94
C GLY A 108 -0.73 11.13 4.67
N GLY A 109 -0.52 11.50 3.42
CA GLY A 109 -0.17 12.84 2.98
C GLY A 109 1.07 12.85 2.10
N LEU A 110 1.55 14.04 1.81
CA LEU A 110 2.72 14.31 1.00
C LEU A 110 3.83 14.86 1.87
N PHE A 111 5.06 14.74 1.39
CA PHE A 111 6.21 15.44 1.95
C PHE A 111 7.09 15.99 0.84
N GLY A 112 7.91 16.98 1.19
CA GLY A 112 8.94 17.48 0.30
C GLY A 112 9.86 18.51 0.96
N TYR A 113 10.88 18.92 0.21
CA TYR A 113 11.95 19.79 0.74
C TYR A 113 11.53 21.25 0.85
N GLU A 114 10.56 21.66 0.03
CA GLU A 114 9.97 22.99 0.01
C GLU A 114 8.45 22.91 -0.04
N ASP A 115 7.80 23.99 0.36
CA ASP A 115 6.35 24.10 0.35
C ASP A 115 5.82 24.03 -1.09
N ILE A 116 4.71 23.31 -1.27
CA ILE A 116 4.03 23.19 -2.56
C ILE A 116 2.53 23.36 -2.37
N SER A 117 1.87 24.00 -3.34
CA SER A 117 0.41 24.06 -3.37
C SER A 117 -0.14 22.68 -3.69
N THR A 118 -0.92 22.10 -2.77
CA THR A 118 -1.54 20.79 -2.92
C THR A 118 -2.85 20.73 -2.15
N LYS A 119 -3.72 19.79 -2.55
CA LYS A 119 -4.96 19.46 -1.83
C LYS A 119 -4.79 18.37 -0.77
N MET A 120 -3.57 17.84 -0.64
CA MET A 120 -3.23 16.86 0.38
C MET A 120 -2.61 17.55 1.60
N LYS A 121 -2.62 16.87 2.75
CA LYS A 121 -1.76 17.26 3.87
C LYS A 121 -0.29 17.21 3.41
N PHE A 122 0.48 18.26 3.68
CA PHE A 122 1.88 18.36 3.28
C PHE A 122 2.79 18.52 4.49
N LEU A 123 3.90 17.79 4.52
CA LEU A 123 4.98 17.91 5.50
C LEU A 123 6.25 18.41 4.83
N LYS A 124 6.69 19.63 5.18
CA LYS A 124 8.02 20.10 4.80
C LYS A 124 9.07 19.40 5.66
N VAL A 125 9.98 18.65 5.03
CA VAL A 125 11.01 17.90 5.73
C VAL A 125 12.33 18.69 5.78
N SER A 126 13.00 18.59 6.91
CA SER A 126 14.27 19.24 7.22
C SER A 126 15.38 18.20 7.46
N PRO A 127 16.66 18.62 7.59
CA PRO A 127 17.72 17.71 8.04
C PRO A 127 17.49 17.08 9.42
N SER A 128 16.55 17.61 10.22
CA SER A 128 16.17 17.05 11.51
C SER A 128 15.00 16.06 11.43
N THR A 129 14.42 15.83 10.25
CA THR A 129 13.27 14.95 10.06
C THR A 129 13.71 13.54 9.68
N PHE A 130 13.25 12.54 10.44
CA PHE A 130 13.62 11.13 10.27
C PHE A 130 12.40 10.22 10.28
N CYS A 131 12.39 9.18 9.46
CA CYS A 131 11.48 8.05 9.63
C CYS A 131 12.23 6.90 10.32
N VAL A 132 11.75 6.47 11.48
CA VAL A 132 12.50 5.50 12.31
C VAL A 132 12.21 4.07 11.87
N ASP A 133 13.27 3.32 11.52
CA ASP A 133 13.22 1.91 11.11
C ASP A 133 13.78 0.96 12.18
N ASP A 134 14.24 1.49 13.32
CA ASP A 134 14.68 0.69 14.46
C ASP A 134 13.51 -0.01 15.14
N GLN A 135 13.45 -1.34 15.00
CA GLN A 135 12.38 -2.20 15.55
C GLN A 135 12.28 -2.15 17.08
N THR A 136 13.33 -1.71 17.78
CA THR A 136 13.35 -1.60 19.25
C THR A 136 12.94 -0.22 19.75
N SER A 137 12.79 0.75 18.85
CA SER A 137 12.43 2.13 19.19
C SER A 137 10.92 2.27 19.44
N ALA A 138 10.57 3.10 20.43
CA ALA A 138 9.19 3.54 20.64
C ALA A 138 8.62 4.35 19.46
N TYR A 139 9.49 4.84 18.57
CA TYR A 139 9.13 5.58 17.37
C TYR A 139 9.16 4.73 16.10
N TYR A 140 9.30 3.40 16.19
CA TYR A 140 9.34 2.53 15.01
C TYR A 140 8.19 2.81 14.04
N ASN A 141 8.52 2.91 12.75
CA ASN A 141 7.63 3.26 11.65
C ASN A 141 6.91 4.61 11.81
N GLN A 142 7.55 5.59 12.48
CA GLN A 142 7.02 6.95 12.63
C GLN A 142 8.01 7.99 12.10
N VAL A 143 7.46 9.07 11.54
CA VAL A 143 8.22 10.26 11.17
C VAL A 143 8.33 11.17 12.39
N THR A 144 9.56 11.51 12.76
CA THR A 144 9.91 12.32 13.93
C THR A 144 10.82 13.48 13.53
N ASP A 145 10.88 14.51 14.37
CA ASP A 145 11.74 15.67 14.20
C ASP A 145 12.64 15.82 15.43
N THR A 146 13.96 15.72 15.24
CA THR A 146 14.92 15.73 16.36
C THR A 146 15.04 17.09 17.06
N THR A 147 14.44 18.15 16.51
CA THR A 147 14.32 19.43 17.21
C THR A 147 13.26 19.40 18.32
N LYS A 148 12.34 18.45 18.26
CA LYS A 148 11.20 18.30 19.19
C LYS A 148 11.25 17.00 20.00
N THR A 149 11.86 15.96 19.42
CA THR A 149 11.92 14.62 19.99
C THR A 149 13.38 14.19 20.13
N PRO A 150 13.85 13.84 21.34
CA PRO A 150 15.20 13.31 21.50
C PRO A 150 15.41 12.05 20.64
N LYS A 151 16.55 11.98 19.95
CA LYS A 151 16.92 10.78 19.19
C LYS A 151 17.24 9.63 20.16
N THR A 152 16.40 8.60 20.15
CA THR A 152 16.56 7.38 20.97
C THR A 152 16.74 6.11 20.16
N TRP A 153 16.62 6.19 18.83
CA TRP A 153 16.76 5.07 17.90
C TRP A 153 18.19 4.88 17.40
N ASN A 154 18.52 3.64 17.07
CA ASN A 154 19.80 3.24 16.50
C ASN A 154 19.86 3.37 14.98
N SER A 155 18.71 3.27 14.31
CA SER A 155 18.57 3.41 12.86
C SER A 155 17.32 4.21 12.48
N ALA A 156 17.42 4.97 11.39
CA ALA A 156 16.31 5.69 10.77
C ALA A 156 16.68 6.11 9.35
N GLU A 157 15.67 6.33 8.52
CA GLU A 157 15.80 7.00 7.24
C GLU A 157 15.81 8.52 7.41
N GLU A 158 16.82 9.19 6.84
CA GLU A 158 16.83 10.64 6.68
C GLU A 158 15.76 11.06 5.67
N MET A 159 14.82 11.92 6.08
CA MET A 159 13.78 12.39 5.17
C MET A 159 14.31 13.44 4.19
N ARG A 160 15.30 14.25 4.60
CA ARG A 160 16.03 15.17 3.72
C ARG A 160 17.40 14.59 3.36
N ARG A 161 17.49 13.97 2.19
CA ARG A 161 18.65 13.26 1.65
C ARG A 161 19.42 14.16 0.69
N ASN A 162 20.73 13.94 0.58
CA ASN A 162 21.57 14.68 -0.36
C ASN A 162 21.44 14.22 -1.83
N ASP A 163 20.81 13.06 -2.07
CA ASP A 163 20.58 12.51 -3.41
C ASP A 163 19.20 12.83 -3.98
N ASP A 164 18.44 13.70 -3.30
CA ASP A 164 17.11 14.19 -3.67
C ASP A 164 16.04 13.11 -3.93
N LEU A 165 16.29 11.84 -3.62
CA LEU A 165 15.31 10.77 -3.84
C LEU A 165 14.02 10.99 -3.05
N TYR A 166 14.10 11.70 -1.92
CA TYR A 166 12.98 12.07 -1.06
C TYR A 166 12.58 13.55 -1.20
N LYS A 167 13.04 14.24 -2.24
CA LYS A 167 12.69 15.65 -2.50
C LYS A 167 11.19 15.86 -2.58
N TYR A 168 10.48 14.91 -3.17
CA TYR A 168 9.02 14.80 -3.16
C TYR A 168 8.62 13.36 -2.88
N GLY A 169 7.67 13.16 -1.96
CA GLY A 169 7.12 11.83 -1.71
C GLY A 169 5.73 11.81 -1.10
N VAL A 170 5.15 10.61 -1.09
CA VAL A 170 3.83 10.28 -0.54
C VAL A 170 4.03 9.30 0.60
N PHE A 171 3.40 9.56 1.75
CA PHE A 171 3.31 8.58 2.83
C PHE A 171 2.31 7.49 2.45
N VAL A 172 2.76 6.23 2.44
CA VAL A 172 1.88 5.06 2.38
C VAL A 172 1.63 4.61 3.82
N ASN A 173 0.37 4.57 4.27
CA ASN A 173 0.03 4.13 5.62
C ASN A 173 0.11 2.60 5.73
N TYR A 174 1.32 2.09 5.58
CA TYR A 174 1.69 0.71 5.77
C TYR A 174 2.13 0.50 7.22
N ASN A 175 1.58 -0.51 7.90
CA ASN A 175 1.97 -0.85 9.27
C ASN A 175 1.85 0.31 10.28
N THR A 176 0.81 1.16 10.14
CA THR A 176 0.63 2.37 10.97
C THR A 176 -0.42 2.22 12.07
N GLU A 177 -1.37 1.28 11.95
CA GLU A 177 -2.44 1.11 12.95
C GLU A 177 -2.93 -0.35 13.05
N PRO A 178 -2.66 -1.07 14.15
CA PRO A 178 -1.57 -0.80 15.09
C PRO A 178 -0.19 -0.96 14.41
N ILE A 179 0.84 -0.29 14.93
CA ILE A 179 2.22 -0.52 14.49
C ILE A 179 2.70 -1.86 15.04
N VAL A 180 3.26 -2.72 14.18
CA VAL A 180 3.87 -4.00 14.56
C VAL A 180 5.36 -3.97 14.23
N ALA A 181 6.20 -4.03 15.27
CA ALA A 181 7.65 -4.07 15.11
C ALA A 181 8.08 -5.23 14.21
N GLY A 182 8.99 -4.96 13.26
CA GLY A 182 9.54 -5.98 12.36
C GLY A 182 8.66 -6.34 11.16
N ALA A 183 7.45 -5.80 11.04
CA ALA A 183 6.61 -5.98 9.85
C ALA A 183 7.06 -5.12 8.66
N GLY A 184 8.04 -4.25 8.82
CA GLY A 184 8.49 -3.29 7.81
C GLY A 184 8.08 -1.86 8.17
N SER A 185 8.90 -0.89 7.80
CA SER A 185 8.69 0.53 8.10
C SER A 185 8.97 1.45 6.90
N CYS A 186 8.65 2.73 7.07
CA CYS A 186 9.08 3.85 6.22
C CYS A 186 8.77 3.63 4.73
N ILE A 187 7.53 3.20 4.44
CA ILE A 187 7.08 2.97 3.06
C ILE A 187 6.56 4.28 2.46
N PHE A 188 7.18 4.68 1.36
CA PHE A 188 6.84 5.88 0.62
C PHE A 188 6.62 5.58 -0.87
N MET A 189 5.97 6.52 -1.55
CA MET A 189 6.15 6.72 -2.98
C MET A 189 7.11 7.90 -3.19
N HIS A 190 8.19 7.76 -3.95
CA HIS A 190 9.20 8.82 -4.06
C HIS A 190 9.93 8.86 -5.42
N ILE A 191 10.95 9.71 -5.56
CA ILE A 191 11.72 9.85 -6.80
C ILE A 191 12.70 8.68 -6.92
N TRP A 192 12.72 8.01 -8.06
CA TRP A 192 13.62 6.88 -8.31
C TRP A 192 15.03 7.34 -8.70
N ARG A 193 15.99 6.40 -8.69
CA ARG A 193 17.35 6.63 -9.21
C ARG A 193 17.43 6.53 -10.74
N GLY A 194 16.33 6.17 -11.38
CA GLY A 194 16.24 5.89 -12.82
C GLY A 194 15.41 4.63 -13.08
N ALA A 195 15.00 4.44 -14.33
CA ALA A 195 14.24 3.26 -14.75
C ALA A 195 14.97 1.96 -14.41
N GLY A 196 14.25 0.95 -13.93
CA GLY A 196 14.80 -0.35 -13.52
C GLY A 196 15.72 -0.31 -12.29
N ARG A 197 15.88 0.83 -11.62
CA ARG A 197 16.68 0.94 -10.38
C ARG A 197 15.76 0.76 -9.17
N PRO A 198 15.76 -0.42 -8.53
CA PRO A 198 14.81 -0.70 -7.46
C PRO A 198 15.09 0.09 -6.18
N THR A 199 14.08 0.15 -5.32
CA THR A 199 14.14 0.75 -3.99
C THR A 199 14.53 -0.28 -2.93
N ALA A 200 14.60 0.14 -1.66
CA ALA A 200 14.70 -0.79 -0.54
C ALA A 200 13.37 -1.49 -0.17
N GLY A 201 12.24 -0.96 -0.62
CA GLY A 201 10.88 -1.38 -0.24
C GLY A 201 9.79 -0.35 -0.61
N CYS A 202 10.16 0.88 -0.95
CA CYS A 202 9.25 1.90 -1.48
C CYS A 202 8.82 1.64 -2.94
N THR A 203 7.90 2.47 -3.43
CA THR A 203 7.57 2.58 -4.85
C THR A 203 8.16 3.88 -5.37
N ALA A 204 8.79 3.90 -6.55
CA ALA A 204 9.48 5.11 -7.01
C ALA A 204 9.29 5.38 -8.51
N MET A 205 9.30 6.65 -8.90
CA MET A 205 9.07 7.11 -10.28
C MET A 205 9.88 8.37 -10.59
N THR A 206 9.75 8.94 -11.79
CA THR A 206 10.42 10.21 -12.12
C THR A 206 9.91 11.36 -11.25
N GLU A 207 10.74 12.40 -11.06
CA GLU A 207 10.32 13.64 -10.39
C GLU A 207 9.11 14.28 -11.07
N GLU A 208 9.10 14.30 -12.41
CA GLU A 208 7.98 14.80 -13.21
C GLU A 208 6.67 14.06 -12.89
N ASN A 209 6.72 12.72 -12.84
CA ASN A 209 5.55 11.91 -12.52
C ASN A 209 5.10 12.09 -11.07
N MET A 210 6.05 12.26 -10.13
CA MET A 210 5.73 12.59 -8.73
C MET A 210 5.00 13.93 -8.62
N LEU A 211 5.47 14.98 -9.30
CA LEU A 211 4.81 16.29 -9.31
C LEU A 211 3.44 16.24 -10.00
N LYS A 212 3.31 15.47 -11.09
CA LYS A 212 2.03 15.24 -11.73
C LYS A 212 1.06 14.52 -10.79
N LEU A 213 1.52 13.50 -10.06
CA LEU A 213 0.73 12.81 -9.05
C LEU A 213 0.27 13.78 -7.96
N PHE A 214 1.15 14.64 -7.45
CA PHE A 214 0.82 15.66 -6.43
C PHE A 214 -0.31 16.59 -6.88
N SER A 215 -0.34 16.97 -8.17
CA SER A 215 -1.41 17.82 -8.74
C SER A 215 -2.77 17.12 -8.84
N ILE A 216 -2.79 15.79 -8.86
CA ILE A 216 -4.00 14.97 -9.02
C ILE A 216 -4.58 14.59 -7.66
N LEU A 217 -3.72 14.32 -6.68
CA LEU A 217 -4.14 13.85 -5.36
C LEU A 217 -4.99 14.88 -4.61
N ASP A 218 -6.07 14.39 -3.99
CA ASP A 218 -7.05 15.22 -3.29
C ASP A 218 -7.52 14.52 -2.00
N ALA A 219 -7.26 15.14 -0.83
CA ALA A 219 -7.57 14.54 0.45
C ALA A 219 -9.08 14.29 0.64
N GLU A 220 -9.94 15.12 0.04
CA GLU A 220 -11.40 14.94 0.10
C GLU A 220 -11.88 13.73 -0.71
N LYS A 221 -11.04 13.20 -1.60
CA LYS A 221 -11.30 11.95 -2.34
C LYS A 221 -10.76 10.71 -1.63
N LYS A 222 -10.08 10.86 -0.48
CA LYS A 222 -9.53 9.76 0.34
C LYS A 222 -8.77 8.74 -0.52
N PRO A 223 -7.65 9.15 -1.14
CA PRO A 223 -6.94 8.28 -2.07
C PRO A 223 -6.43 7.00 -1.42
N LEU A 224 -6.59 5.88 -2.11
CA LEU A 224 -6.03 4.59 -1.72
C LEU A 224 -4.98 4.13 -2.73
N LEU A 225 -3.88 3.55 -2.27
CA LEU A 225 -2.96 2.76 -3.07
C LEU A 225 -3.44 1.30 -3.09
N ILE A 226 -3.59 0.73 -4.27
CA ILE A 226 -3.81 -0.70 -4.52
C ILE A 226 -2.57 -1.18 -5.25
N GLN A 227 -1.74 -1.96 -4.58
CA GLN A 227 -0.45 -2.41 -5.11
C GLN A 227 -0.36 -3.92 -5.01
N MET A 228 -0.15 -4.63 -6.13
CA MET A 228 -0.05 -6.10 -6.15
C MET A 228 0.37 -6.60 -7.54
N PRO A 229 0.73 -7.89 -7.70
CA PRO A 229 0.88 -8.47 -9.03
C PRO A 229 -0.41 -8.40 -9.85
N ARG A 230 -0.27 -8.35 -11.18
CA ARG A 230 -1.39 -8.26 -12.13
C ARG A 230 -2.43 -9.36 -11.92
N ASP A 231 -1.98 -10.59 -11.72
CA ASP A 231 -2.88 -11.74 -11.52
C ASP A 231 -3.70 -11.61 -10.22
N GLU A 232 -3.11 -11.10 -9.14
CA GLU A 232 -3.85 -10.85 -7.89
C GLU A 232 -4.86 -9.71 -8.06
N TYR A 233 -4.48 -8.65 -8.77
CA TYR A 233 -5.41 -7.57 -9.10
C TYR A 233 -6.63 -8.08 -9.86
N GLU A 234 -6.43 -8.92 -10.89
CA GLU A 234 -7.52 -9.47 -11.69
C GLU A 234 -8.45 -10.39 -10.89
N LYS A 235 -7.91 -11.20 -9.97
CA LYS A 235 -8.73 -12.00 -9.04
C LYS A 235 -9.64 -11.10 -8.20
N LEU A 236 -9.12 -9.96 -7.74
CA LEU A 236 -9.85 -9.04 -6.87
C LEU A 236 -10.82 -8.12 -7.62
N ARG A 237 -10.63 -7.91 -8.92
CA ARG A 237 -11.35 -6.91 -9.72
C ARG A 237 -12.87 -6.98 -9.56
N ASN A 238 -13.43 -8.19 -9.68
CA ASN A 238 -14.88 -8.40 -9.59
C ASN A 238 -15.41 -8.29 -8.16
N SER A 239 -14.64 -8.76 -7.16
CA SER A 239 -15.03 -8.69 -5.75
C SER A 239 -14.92 -7.27 -5.20
N TYR A 240 -14.00 -6.45 -5.70
CA TYR A 240 -13.72 -5.09 -5.20
C TYR A 240 -14.24 -3.97 -6.11
N GLN A 241 -14.87 -4.32 -7.24
CA GLN A 241 -15.34 -3.37 -8.27
C GLN A 241 -14.22 -2.44 -8.77
N LEU A 242 -13.04 -3.03 -9.02
CA LEU A 242 -11.87 -2.30 -9.50
C LEU A 242 -11.99 -2.03 -11.02
N PRO A 243 -11.36 -0.96 -11.53
CA PRO A 243 -11.32 -0.69 -12.97
C PRO A 243 -10.59 -1.79 -13.74
N ASP A 244 -10.81 -1.85 -15.06
CA ASP A 244 -9.92 -2.59 -15.95
C ASP A 244 -8.65 -1.77 -16.21
N LEU A 245 -7.52 -2.43 -16.40
CA LEU A 245 -6.25 -1.75 -16.71
C LEU A 245 -5.82 -1.86 -18.18
N HIS A 246 -6.59 -2.56 -19.02
CA HIS A 246 -6.36 -2.77 -20.47
C HIS A 246 -5.00 -3.36 -20.86
#